data_AF-A0A1V5VF86-F1
#
_entry.id   AF-A0A1V5VF86-F1
#
_cell.length_a   1.000
_cell.length_b   1.000
_cell.length_c   1.000
_cell.angle_alpha   90.00
_cell.angle_beta   90.00
_cell.angle_gamma   90.00
#
_symmetry.space_group_name_H-M   'P 1'
#
loop_
_entity.id
_entity.type
_entity.pdbx_description
1 polymer ?
#
loop_
_entity_poly.entity_id
_entity_poly.type
_entity_poly.pdbx_seq_one_letter_code
_entity_poly.pdbx_strand_id
1 'polypeptide(L)' 'MEGLVLALLGGAIAVFLAGIGSAVGIGYAGTAANGVLSEQPEKFGTMLLLVALPGTQGIYGFLTAL' A
#
# COMPACT_ATOMS: atom_id res chain seq x y z
N MET A 1 -22.93 -23.94 -0.45
CA MET A 1 -22.78 -22.54 -0.94
C MET A 1 -22.26 -21.60 0.15
N GLU A 2 -22.57 -21.83 1.44
CA GLU A 2 -22.12 -20.98 2.54
C GLU A 2 -20.58 -20.83 2.66
N GLY A 3 -19.83 -21.91 2.50
CA GLY A 3 -18.35 -21.85 2.56
C GLY A 3 -17.71 -20.98 1.47
N LEU A 4 -18.28 -20.96 0.26
CA LEU A 4 -17.78 -20.11 -0.83
C LEU A 4 -17.99 -18.62 -0.52
N VAL A 5 -19.15 -18.27 0.04
CA VAL A 5 -19.45 -16.88 0.43
C VAL A 5 -18.48 -16.41 1.51
N LEU A 6 -18.18 -17.25 2.51
CA LEU A 6 -17.20 -16.92 3.56
C LEU A 6 -15.78 -16.78 3.01
N ALA A 7 -15.36 -17.66 2.08
CA ALA A 7 -14.05 -17.57 1.45
C ALA A 7 -13.88 -16.26 0.65
N LEU A 8 -14.89 -15.90 -0.15
CA LEU A 8 -14.90 -14.64 -0.90
C LEU A 8 -14.91 -13.41 0.01
N LEU A 9 -15.67 -13.45 1.10
CA LEU A 9 -15.69 -12.38 2.09
C LEU A 9 -14.32 -12.21 2.77
N GLY A 10 -13.66 -13.31 3.14
CA GLY A 10 -12.31 -13.29 3.70
C GLY A 10 -11.29 -12.67 2.74
N GLY A 11 -11.31 -13.09 1.46
CA GLY A 11 -10.47 -12.51 0.42
C GLY A 11 -10.71 -11.01 0.21
N ALA A 12 -11.98 -10.59 0.19
CA ALA A 12 -12.34 -9.18 0.08
C ALA A 12 -11.79 -8.37 1.26
N ILE A 13 -11.96 -8.84 2.49
CA ILE A 13 -11.45 -8.17 3.70
C ILE A 13 -9.92 -8.04 3.64
N ALA A 14 -9.20 -9.11 3.25
CA ALA A 14 -7.75 -9.10 3.13
C ALA A 14 -7.26 -8.03 2.13
N VAL A 15 -7.87 -7.97 0.94
CA VAL A 15 -7.51 -6.99 -0.09
C VAL A 15 -7.82 -5.57 0.36
N PHE A 16 -9.03 -5.31 0.85
CA PHE A 16 -9.46 -3.94 1.16
C PHE A 16 -8.71 -3.36 2.35
N LEU A 17 -8.59 -4.09 3.45
CA LEU A 17 -7.91 -3.56 4.64
C LEU A 17 -6.42 -3.32 4.37
N ALA A 18 -5.74 -4.27 3.70
CA ALA A 18 -4.33 -4.12 3.40
C ALA A 18 -4.07 -3.04 2.33
N GLY A 19 -4.95 -2.95 1.32
CA GLY A 19 -4.93 -1.89 0.31
C GLY A 19 -5.11 -0.50 0.90
N ILE A 20 -6.06 -0.34 1.84
CA ILE A 20 -6.26 0.93 2.58
C ILE A 20 -5.00 1.26 3.39
N GLY A 21 -4.44 0.29 4.13
CA GLY A 21 -3.21 0.49 4.89
C GLY A 21 -2.04 0.96 4.03
N SER A 22 -1.85 0.34 2.86
CA SER A 22 -0.84 0.76 1.89
C SER A 22 -1.11 2.17 1.35
N ALA A 23 -2.33 2.48 0.94
CA ALA A 23 -2.67 3.80 0.39
C ALA A 23 -2.41 4.92 1.40
N VAL A 24 -2.79 4.71 2.67
CA VAL A 24 -2.53 5.65 3.75
C VAL A 24 -1.03 5.81 4.01
N GLY A 25 -0.28 4.71 4.09
CA GLY A 25 1.17 4.74 4.30
C GLY A 25 1.92 5.44 3.15
N ILE A 26 1.55 5.14 1.90
CA ILE A 26 2.07 5.81 0.71
C ILE A 26 1.74 7.31 0.74
N GLY A 27 0.52 7.67 1.15
CA GLY A 27 0.11 9.07 1.30
C GLY A 27 1.02 9.83 2.27
N TYR A 28 1.24 9.30 3.48
CA TYR A 28 2.12 9.93 4.46
C TYR A 28 3.58 10.03 3.99
N ALA A 29 4.14 8.93 3.47
CA ALA A 29 5.50 8.92 2.96
C ALA A 29 5.66 9.89 1.77
N GLY A 30 4.66 9.96 0.89
CA GLY A 30 4.63 10.83 -0.27
C GLY A 30 4.59 12.32 0.11
N THR A 31 3.78 12.70 1.10
CA THR A 31 3.77 14.07 1.62
C THR A 31 5.14 14.48 2.17
N ALA A 32 5.78 13.61 2.96
CA ALA A 32 7.11 13.88 3.50
C ALA A 32 8.18 13.95 2.39
N ALA A 33 8.15 13.00 1.45
CA ALA A 33 9.04 12.97 0.29
C ALA A 33 8.93 14.23 -0.57
N ASN A 34 7.72 14.69 -0.86
CA ASN A 34 7.51 15.92 -1.64
C ASN A 34 8.06 17.16 -0.94
N GLY A 35 7.99 17.21 0.40
CA GLY A 35 8.67 18.25 1.17
C GLY A 35 10.18 18.26 0.92
N VAL A 36 10.83 17.10 0.97
CA VAL A 36 12.27 16.97 0.66
C VAL A 36 12.58 17.35 -0.79
N LEU A 37 11.78 16.86 -1.74
CA LEU A 37 12.00 17.08 -3.17
C LEU A 37 11.77 18.54 -3.62
N SER A 38 11.03 19.32 -2.83
CA SER A 38 10.88 20.76 -3.09
C SER A 38 12.20 21.53 -2.96
N GLU A 39 13.13 21.04 -2.13
CA GLU A 39 14.45 21.64 -1.90
C GLU A 39 15.58 20.84 -2.57
N GLN A 40 15.43 19.51 -2.67
CA GLN A 40 16.46 18.57 -3.13
C GLN A 40 15.91 17.61 -4.19
N PRO A 41 15.59 18.09 -5.41
CA PRO A 41 14.95 17.31 -6.47
C PRO A 41 15.80 16.12 -6.95
N GLU A 42 17.12 16.20 -6.84
CA GLU A 42 18.07 15.14 -7.17
C GLU A 42 17.87 13.86 -6.32
N LYS A 43 17.17 13.96 -5.18
CA LYS A 43 16.86 12.81 -4.31
C LYS A 43 15.64 12.00 -4.76
N PHE A 44 15.02 12.32 -5.90
CA PHE A 44 13.81 11.64 -6.39
C PHE A 44 13.89 10.12 -6.34
N GLY A 45 14.97 9.52 -6.84
CA GLY A 45 15.10 8.06 -6.86
C GLY A 45 15.08 7.42 -5.46
N THR A 46 15.75 8.04 -4.49
CA THR A 46 15.75 7.54 -3.10
C THR A 46 14.39 7.76 -2.44
N MET A 47 13.78 8.94 -2.64
CA MET A 47 12.47 9.26 -2.09
C MET A 47 11.38 8.34 -2.65
N LEU A 48 11.43 8.03 -3.95
CA LEU A 48 10.51 7.09 -4.60
C LEU A 48 10.58 5.70 -3.96
N LEU A 49 11.78 5.20 -3.66
CA LEU A 49 11.95 3.93 -2.97
C LEU A 49 11.32 3.96 -1.58
N LEU A 50 11.53 5.03 -0.80
CA LEU A 50 10.95 5.19 0.54
C LEU A 50 9.42 5.26 0.49
N VAL A 51 8.85 5.97 -0.48
CA VAL A 51 7.39 6.06 -0.71
C VAL A 51 6.80 4.72 -1.11
N ALA A 52 7.55 3.85 -1.79
CA ALA A 52 7.09 2.54 -2.20
C ALA A 52 7.07 1.50 -1.06
N LEU A 53 7.87 1.67 0.00
CA LEU A 53 7.97 0.69 1.11
C LEU A 53 6.62 0.32 1.75
N PRO A 54 5.70 1.26 2.05
CA PRO A 54 4.39 0.94 2.61
C PRO A 54 3.45 0.20 1.63
N GLY A 55 3.79 0.14 0.33
CA GLY A 55 2.99 -0.54 -0.70
C GLY A 55 2.94 -2.06 -0.58
N THR A 56 3.82 -2.66 0.23
CA THR A 56 3.88 -4.11 0.42
C THR A 56 2.64 -4.68 1.10
N GLN A 57 1.93 -3.90 1.93
CA GLN A 57 0.72 -4.37 2.61
C GLN A 57 -0.37 -4.76 1.59
N GLY A 58 -0.60 -3.93 0.58
CA GLY A 58 -1.52 -4.22 -0.51
C GLY A 58 -1.13 -5.48 -1.29
N ILE A 59 0.17 -5.73 -1.50
CA ILE A 59 0.66 -6.95 -2.14
C ILE A 59 0.34 -8.18 -1.29
N TYR A 60 0.56 -8.11 0.02
CA TYR A 60 0.25 -9.22 0.93
C TYR A 60 -1.26 -9.49 1.02
N GLY A 61 -2.09 -8.45 1.09
CA GLY A 61 -3.55 -8.60 1.08
C GLY A 61 -4.08 -9.18 -0.24
N PHE A 62 -3.50 -8.79 -1.37
CA PHE A 62 -3.83 -9.35 -2.67
C PHE A 62 -3.43 -10.82 -2.79
N LEU A 63 -2.20 -11.17 -2.41
CA LEU A 63 -1.73 -12.56 -2.44
C LEU A 63 -2.57 -13.48 -1.54
N THR A 64 -3.04 -12.97 -0.40
CA THR A 64 -3.89 -13.73 0.53
C THR A 64 -5.27 -14.05 -0.06
N ALA A 65 -5.76 -13.25 -1.01
CA ALA A 65 -7.07 -13.44 -1.62
C ALA A 65 -7.05 -14.32 -2.88
N LEU A 66 -5.87 -14.64 -3.41
CA LEU A 66 -5.66 -15.54 -4.55
C LEU A 66 -5.53 -17.00 -4.07
#